data_AF-A0A9N9ZI68-F1
#
_entry.id   AF-A0A9N9ZI68-F1
#
_cell.length_a   1.000
_cell.length_b   1.000
_cell.length_c   1.000
_cell.angle_alpha   90.00
_cell.angle_beta   90.00
_cell.angle_gamma   90.00
#
_symmetry.space_group_name_H-M   'P 1'
#
loop_
_entity.id
_entity.type
_entity.pdbx_description
1 polymer ?
#
loop_
_entity_poly.entity_id
_entity_poly.type
_entity_poly.pdbx_seq_one_letter_code
_entity_poly.pdbx_strand_id
1 'polypeptide(L)'
;MAEQTNLTQFEAIYSELRELLLNHARFYNLPPGDLEILKANLEINLVGGTYDRGIAVPNTASILIGATLDKEQYKQAAALGWMVELLRASFLMSDDIINGSISRRGNPC
;
A
#
# COMPACT_ATOMS: atom_id res chain seq x y z
N MET A 1 -25.14 8.51 3.68
CA MET A 1 -24.24 9.67 3.47
C MET A 1 -22.87 9.07 3.16
N ALA A 2 -22.12 9.61 2.19
CA ALA A 2 -20.80 9.06 1.87
C ALA A 2 -19.86 9.20 3.09
N GLU A 3 -19.20 8.12 3.48
CA GLU A 3 -18.26 8.08 4.60
C GLU A 3 -16.83 8.36 4.14
N GLN A 4 -16.08 9.12 4.94
CA GLN A 4 -14.65 9.36 4.74
C GLN A 4 -13.83 8.27 5.44
N THR A 5 -12.94 7.66 4.67
CA THR A 5 -11.91 6.75 5.16
C THR A 5 -10.89 7.52 5.98
N ASN A 6 -10.64 7.09 7.21
CA ASN A 6 -9.54 7.62 8.01
C ASN A 6 -8.26 6.78 7.83
N LEU A 7 -7.14 7.37 8.23
CA LEU A 7 -5.81 6.78 8.11
C LEU A 7 -5.72 5.40 8.79
N THR A 8 -6.20 5.29 10.03
CA THR A 8 -6.14 4.05 10.81
C THR A 8 -6.92 2.91 10.16
N GLN A 9 -8.09 3.19 9.59
CA GLN A 9 -8.88 2.20 8.86
C GLN A 9 -8.15 1.72 7.60
N PHE A 10 -7.53 2.63 6.85
CA PHE A 10 -6.79 2.29 5.64
C PHE A 10 -5.53 1.46 5.96
N GLU A 11 -4.77 1.85 6.98
CA GLU A 11 -3.58 1.15 7.48
C GLU A 11 -3.89 -0.26 8.00
N ALA A 12 -5.06 -0.48 8.58
CA ALA A 12 -5.45 -1.81 9.06
C ALA A 12 -5.44 -2.88 7.95
N ILE A 13 -5.69 -2.49 6.69
CA ILE A 13 -5.71 -3.38 5.53
C ILE A 13 -4.30 -3.82 5.11
N TYR A 14 -3.27 -3.04 5.41
CA TYR A 14 -1.89 -3.32 4.98
C TYR A 14 -1.38 -4.67 5.49
N SER A 15 -1.68 -5.01 6.75
CA SER A 15 -1.22 -6.27 7.35
C SER A 15 -1.69 -7.49 6.56
N GLU A 16 -2.96 -7.51 6.14
CA GLU A 16 -3.53 -8.57 5.32
C GLU A 16 -2.91 -8.59 3.92
N LEU A 17 -2.72 -7.42 3.30
CA LEU A 17 -2.09 -7.32 1.99
C LEU A 17 -0.65 -7.84 1.99
N ARG A 18 0.14 -7.46 3.00
CA ARG A 18 1.53 -7.90 3.15
C ARG A 18 1.60 -9.42 3.24
N GLU A 19 0.77 -10.04 4.09
CA GLU A 19 0.74 -11.50 4.20
C GLU A 19 0.27 -12.15 2.89
N LEU A 20 -0.66 -11.55 2.16
CA LEU A 20 -1.08 -12.03 0.84
C LEU A 20 0.09 -12.03 -0.15
N LEU A 21 0.87 -10.95 -0.20
CA LEU A 21 2.06 -10.85 -1.07
C LEU A 21 3.14 -11.86 -0.68
N LEU A 22 3.43 -12.00 0.62
CA LEU A 22 4.41 -12.97 1.11
C LEU A 22 3.96 -14.42 0.87
N ASN A 23 2.67 -14.71 1.02
CA ASN A 23 2.10 -16.02 0.68
C ASN A 23 2.23 -16.33 -0.81
N HIS A 24 1.96 -15.35 -1.67
CA HIS A 24 2.16 -15.51 -3.10
C HIS A 24 3.64 -15.73 -3.44
N ALA A 25 4.54 -14.97 -2.81
CA ALA A 25 5.98 -15.08 -3.01
C ALA A 25 6.54 -16.47 -2.63
N ARG A 26 5.96 -17.14 -1.62
CA ARG A 26 6.35 -18.51 -1.22
C ARG A 26 6.20 -19.54 -2.35
N PHE A 27 5.26 -19.33 -3.28
CA PHE A 27 5.06 -20.22 -4.42
C PHE A 27 6.29 -20.32 -5.32
N TYR A 28 7.13 -19.28 -5.35
CA TYR A 28 8.31 -19.23 -6.22
C TYR A 28 9.54 -19.95 -5.67
N ASN A 29 9.43 -20.66 -4.53
CA ASN A 29 10.54 -21.39 -3.89
C ASN A 29 11.79 -20.51 -3.71
N LEU A 30 11.59 -19.32 -3.14
CA LEU A 30 12.65 -18.35 -2.95
C LEU A 30 13.77 -18.88 -2.01
N PRO A 31 15.02 -18.45 -2.21
CA PRO A 31 16.10 -18.68 -1.27
C PRO A 31 15.75 -18.33 0.19
N PRO A 32 16.38 -18.99 1.18
CA PRO A 32 16.21 -18.63 2.57
C PRO A 32 16.58 -17.16 2.83
N GLY A 33 15.66 -16.39 3.41
CA GLY A 33 15.85 -14.97 3.73
C GLY A 33 15.25 -13.99 2.73
N ASP A 34 14.98 -14.40 1.48
CA ASP A 34 14.44 -13.51 0.45
C ASP A 34 13.02 -13.01 0.79
N LEU A 35 12.22 -13.84 1.47
CA LEU A 35 10.92 -13.42 1.98
C LEU A 35 11.04 -12.31 3.05
N GLU A 36 12.08 -12.36 3.88
CA GLU A 36 12.32 -11.31 4.87
C GLU A 36 12.84 -10.04 4.21
N ILE A 37 13.64 -10.15 3.14
CA ILE A 37 14.06 -9.02 2.31
C ILE A 37 12.84 -8.38 1.64
N LEU A 38 11.95 -9.17 1.04
CA LEU A 38 10.71 -8.65 0.44
C LEU A 38 9.83 -7.95 1.47
N LYS A 39 9.67 -8.56 2.66
CA LYS A 39 8.93 -7.95 3.76
C LYS A 39 9.56 -6.61 4.16
N ALA A 40 10.87 -6.56 4.38
CA ALA A 40 11.58 -5.33 4.74
C ALA A 40 11.45 -4.26 3.64
N ASN A 41 11.51 -4.66 2.37
CA ASN A 41 11.33 -3.77 1.23
C ASN A 41 9.94 -3.12 1.24
N LEU A 42 8.88 -3.88 1.52
CA LEU A 42 7.52 -3.37 1.66
C LEU A 42 7.42 -2.38 2.83
N GLU A 43 7.93 -2.74 4.01
CA GLU A 43 7.85 -1.87 5.20
C GLU A 43 8.59 -0.53 5.00
N ILE A 44 9.77 -0.54 4.36
CA ILE A 44 10.59 0.68 4.18
C ILE A 44 10.01 1.60 3.10
N ASN A 45 9.56 1.03 1.97
CA ASN A 45 9.24 1.83 0.79
C ASN A 45 7.76 2.19 0.66
N LEU A 46 6.87 1.36 1.20
CA LEU A 46 5.44 1.54 1.06
C LEU A 46 4.85 2.32 2.24
N VAL A 47 5.23 1.95 3.47
CA VAL A 47 4.67 2.47 4.73
C VAL A 47 5.31 3.81 5.11
N GLY A 48 4.65 4.58 5.98
CA GLY A 48 5.13 5.87 6.52
C GLY A 48 4.83 7.09 5.64
N GLY A 49 3.90 6.95 4.70
CA GLY A 49 3.41 8.07 3.86
C GLY A 49 2.16 8.75 4.42
N THR A 50 1.65 9.74 3.69
CA THR A 50 0.32 10.35 3.96
C THR A 50 -0.84 9.51 3.42
N TYR A 51 -0.53 8.62 2.45
CA TYR A 51 -1.48 7.75 1.74
C TYR A 51 -2.67 8.46 1.07
N ASP A 52 -2.54 9.74 0.75
CA ASP A 52 -3.63 10.54 0.17
C ASP A 52 -4.20 9.90 -1.11
N ARG A 53 -3.34 9.29 -1.94
CA ARG A 53 -3.76 8.63 -3.19
C ARG A 53 -4.48 7.31 -2.90
N GLY A 54 -3.97 6.51 -1.96
CA GLY A 54 -4.61 5.29 -1.50
C GLY A 54 -5.97 5.54 -0.86
N ILE A 55 -6.07 6.52 0.06
CA ILE A 55 -7.29 6.89 0.77
C ILE A 55 -8.34 7.51 -0.17
N ALA A 56 -7.92 8.20 -1.23
CA ALA A 56 -8.84 8.74 -2.23
C ALA A 56 -9.70 7.65 -2.89
N VAL A 57 -9.19 6.42 -3.05
CA VAL A 57 -9.91 5.32 -3.72
C VAL A 57 -11.20 4.93 -2.99
N PRO A 58 -11.19 4.48 -1.71
CA PRO A 58 -12.43 4.16 -0.99
C PRO A 58 -13.35 5.38 -0.81
N ASN A 59 -12.80 6.58 -0.66
CA ASN A 59 -13.60 7.81 -0.60
C ASN A 59 -14.36 8.06 -1.90
N THR A 60 -13.69 7.95 -3.05
CA THR A 60 -14.33 8.10 -4.36
C THR A 60 -15.35 6.99 -4.62
N ALA A 61 -15.06 5.73 -4.23
CA ALA A 61 -16.01 4.63 -4.36
C ALA A 61 -17.30 4.89 -3.57
N SER A 62 -17.19 5.33 -2.31
CA SER A 62 -18.31 5.72 -1.44
C SER A 62 -19.14 6.86 -2.06
N ILE A 63 -18.50 7.87 -2.65
CA ILE A 63 -19.17 8.97 -3.35
C ILE A 63 -19.93 8.48 -4.58
N LEU A 64 -19.31 7.63 -5.41
CA LEU A 64 -19.91 7.13 -6.66
C LEU A 64 -21.11 6.21 -6.39
N ILE A 65 -21.05 5.39 -5.34
CA ILE A 65 -22.15 4.54 -4.91
C ILE A 65 -23.26 5.38 -4.24
N GLY A 66 -22.91 6.54 -3.66
CA GLY A 66 -23.84 7.40 -2.94
C GLY A 66 -24.22 6.87 -1.56
N ALA A 67 -23.50 5.88 -1.04
CA ALA A 67 -23.73 5.24 0.26
C ALA A 67 -22.41 4.87 0.93
N THR A 68 -22.47 4.64 2.25
CA THR A 68 -21.38 4.02 2.99
C THR A 68 -21.09 2.64 2.41
N LEU A 69 -19.81 2.34 2.19
CA LEU A 69 -19.37 1.03 1.73
C LEU A 69 -19.64 -0.01 2.82
N ASP A 70 -20.19 -1.16 2.45
CA ASP A 70 -20.17 -2.30 3.36
C ASP A 70 -18.74 -2.80 3.58
N LYS A 71 -18.59 -3.76 4.50
CA LYS A 71 -17.27 -4.28 4.89
C LYS A 71 -16.47 -4.84 3.71
N GLU A 72 -17.13 -5.54 2.79
CA GLU A 72 -16.46 -6.17 1.65
C GLU A 72 -16.14 -5.14 0.57
N GLN A 73 -17.07 -4.23 0.28
CA GLN A 73 -16.86 -3.10 -0.63
C GLN A 73 -15.70 -2.22 -0.15
N TYR A 74 -15.66 -1.90 1.14
CA TYR A 74 -14.57 -1.12 1.72
C TYR A 74 -13.24 -1.87 1.58
N LYS A 75 -13.21 -3.16 1.92
CA LYS A 75 -12.01 -3.98 1.82
C LYS A 75 -11.46 -4.00 0.39
N GLN A 76 -12.32 -4.19 -0.61
CA GLN A 76 -11.93 -4.20 -2.02
C GLN A 76 -11.41 -2.83 -2.48
N ALA A 77 -12.11 -1.74 -2.12
CA ALA A 77 -11.70 -0.39 -2.49
C ALA A 77 -10.38 0.02 -1.79
N ALA A 78 -10.20 -0.32 -0.52
CA ALA A 78 -8.96 -0.09 0.20
C ALA A 78 -7.80 -0.93 -0.34
N ALA A 79 -8.04 -2.19 -0.70
CA ALA A 79 -7.04 -3.03 -1.37
C ALA A 79 -6.58 -2.41 -2.69
N LEU A 80 -7.50 -1.86 -3.50
CA LEU A 80 -7.16 -1.11 -4.70
C LEU A 80 -6.36 0.17 -4.38
N GLY A 81 -6.72 0.89 -3.31
CA GLY A 81 -5.94 2.01 -2.80
C GLY A 81 -4.49 1.63 -2.45
N TRP A 82 -4.28 0.47 -1.84
CA TRP A 82 -2.94 -0.03 -1.56
C TRP A 82 -2.17 -0.42 -2.82
N MET A 83 -2.84 -0.90 -3.88
CA MET A 83 -2.18 -1.11 -5.18
C MET A 83 -1.69 0.21 -5.78
N VAL A 84 -2.42 1.31 -5.59
CA VAL A 84 -1.97 2.64 -6.01
C VAL A 84 -0.74 3.09 -5.23
N GLU A 85 -0.70 2.88 -3.91
CA GLU A 85 0.48 3.20 -3.11
C GLU A 85 1.68 2.29 -3.44
N LEU A 86 1.45 1.02 -3.78
CA LEU A 86 2.50 0.10 -4.28
C LEU A 86 3.11 0.61 -5.59
N LEU A 87 2.25 1.00 -6.54
CA LEU A 87 2.70 1.58 -7.80
C LEU A 87 3.49 2.87 -7.55
N ARG A 88 3.01 3.75 -6.67
CA ARG A 88 3.73 4.95 -6.28
C ARG A 88 5.10 4.62 -5.66
N ALA A 89 5.18 3.64 -4.76
CA ALA A 89 6.45 3.23 -4.15
C ALA A 89 7.46 2.77 -5.22
N SER A 90 7.01 2.01 -6.25
CA SER A 90 7.88 1.63 -7.36
C SER A 90 8.44 2.82 -8.16
N PHE A 91 7.62 3.86 -8.38
CA PHE A 91 8.08 5.07 -9.06
C PHE A 91 9.04 5.89 -8.20
N LEU A 92 8.79 6.00 -6.89
CA LEU A 92 9.70 6.69 -5.98
C LEU A 92 11.07 5.99 -5.94
N MET A 93 11.11 4.66 -5.86
CA MET A 93 12.37 3.91 -5.88
C MET A 93 13.13 4.13 -7.18
N SER A 94 12.42 4.11 -8.31
CA SER A 94 13.03 4.36 -9.62
C SER A 94 13.56 5.80 -9.73
N ASP A 95 12.80 6.79 -9.26
CA ASP A 95 13.17 8.20 -9.26
C ASP A 95 14.41 8.46 -8.41
N ASP A 96 14.48 7.87 -7.21
CA ASP A 96 15.64 8.01 -6.33
C ASP A 96 16.92 7.47 -6.95
N ILE A 97 16.84 6.34 -7.68
CA ILE A 97 17.98 5.77 -8.41
C ILE A 97 18.39 6.68 -9.57
N ILE A 98 17.43 7.17 -10.36
CA ILE A 98 17.70 8.03 -11.53
C ILE A 98 18.33 9.35 -11.10
N ASN A 99 17.87 9.93 -9.99
CA ASN A 99 18.31 11.24 -9.51
C ASN A 99 19.50 11.16 -8.54
N GLY A 100 19.90 9.96 -8.12
CA GLY A 100 20.95 9.79 -7.09
C GLY A 100 20.54 10.36 -5.74
N SER A 101 19.25 10.28 -5.40
CA SER A 101 18.71 10.72 -4.11
C SER A 101 19.34 9.93 -2.95
N ILE A 102 19.59 10.60 -1.83
CA ILE A 102 20.21 9.98 -0.64
C ILE A 102 19.16 9.70 0.45
N SER A 103 18.06 10.45 0.50
CA SER A 103 17.01 10.26 1.51
C SER A 103 15.59 10.46 0.99
N ARG A 104 14.66 9.66 1.53
CA ARG A 104 13.22 9.71 1.28
C ARG A 104 12.46 9.46 2.58
N ARG A 105 11.50 10.34 2.90
CA ARG A 105 10.70 10.27 4.15
C ARG A 105 11.57 10.19 5.43
N GLY A 106 12.71 10.86 5.43
CA GLY A 106 13.65 10.86 6.57
C GLY A 106 14.50 9.60 6.72
N ASN A 107 14.37 8.62 5.83
CA ASN A 107 15.19 7.41 5.77
C ASN A 107 16.11 7.43 4.54
N PRO A 108 17.20 6.63 4.52
CA PRO A 108 17.96 6.38 3.30
C PRO A 108 17.07 5.88 2.16
N CYS A 109 17.35 6.34 0.94
CA CYS A 109 16.70 5.89 -0.29
C CYS A 109 16.99 4.41 -0.60
#